data_AF-A0A1L9BNV5-F1
#
_entry.id   AF-A0A1L9BNV5-F1
#
_cell.length_a   1.000
_cell.length_b   1.000
_cell.length_c   1.000
_cell.angle_alpha   90.00
_cell.angle_beta   90.00
_cell.angle_gamma   90.00
#
_symmetry.space_group_name_H-M   'P 1'
#
loop_
_entity.id
_entity.type
_entity.pdbx_description
1 polymer ?
#
loop_
_entity_poly.entity_id
_entity_poly.type
_entity_poly.pdbx_seq_one_letter_code
_entity_poly.pdbx_strand_id
1 'polypeptide(L)'
;MKRWRRPDLDRPVPDDFTVDQGRDKTHCRNVYLTAMATYEAFPRRARPSRGLGLPAAGSPSAALVLAIDDDPRLAHQLGLRAAVPGGGVLSAPQVASIRPTLRVGPGGYIDFSIIAEITQTCDIAMGQGTMRHRGGATLILDATGTPAMIVSQRIDNGHRLEAEADYLRKALSRGQMVIRHGRLVPERGHRRAICAPHAG
;
A
#
# COMPACT_ATOMS: atom_id res chain seq x y z
N MET A 1 22.51 24.28 16.51
CA MET A 1 21.61 23.48 15.63
C MET A 1 21.94 22.00 15.78
N LYS A 2 21.03 21.18 16.34
CA LYS A 2 21.20 19.73 16.44
C LYS A 2 20.99 19.13 15.04
N ARG A 3 22.05 18.62 14.39
CA ARG A 3 21.91 17.78 13.19
C ARG A 3 21.16 16.52 13.60
N TRP A 4 19.96 16.35 13.05
CA TRP A 4 19.23 15.09 13.13
C TRP A 4 20.11 14.02 12.44
N ARG A 5 20.64 13.05 13.19
CA ARG A 5 21.40 11.94 12.59
C ARG A 5 20.39 11.00 11.93
N ARG A 6 20.60 10.71 10.64
CA ARG A 6 19.81 9.73 9.89
C ARG A 6 19.88 8.38 10.62
N PRO A 7 18.76 7.70 10.86
CA PRO A 7 18.76 6.29 11.26
C PRO A 7 19.55 5.48 10.22
N ASP A 8 20.34 4.51 10.68
CA ASP A 8 21.07 3.59 9.82
C ASP A 8 20.08 2.58 9.22
N LEU A 9 19.53 2.91 8.05
CA LEU A 9 18.47 2.15 7.35
C LEU A 9 19.02 0.93 6.59
N ASP A 10 20.34 0.78 6.49
CA ASP A 10 21.00 -0.33 5.81
C ASP A 10 21.24 -1.54 6.75
N ARG A 11 20.81 -1.46 8.02
CA ARG A 11 20.84 -2.63 8.93
C ARG A 11 19.76 -3.64 8.50
N PRO A 12 20.10 -4.93 8.33
CA PRO A 12 19.12 -5.98 8.18
C PRO A 12 18.41 -6.15 9.53
N VAL A 13 17.32 -5.43 9.72
CA VAL A 13 16.42 -5.63 10.86
C VAL A 13 15.36 -6.64 10.43
N PRO A 14 15.06 -7.67 11.23
CA PRO A 14 14.00 -8.63 10.95
C PRO A 14 12.58 -8.06 11.08
N ASP A 15 12.40 -6.74 11.00
CA ASP A 15 11.15 -6.06 11.31
C ASP A 15 10.20 -5.93 10.11
N ASP A 16 8.91 -5.96 10.42
CA ASP A 16 7.77 -5.99 9.51
C ASP A 16 7.61 -4.79 8.56
N PHE A 17 8.44 -3.76 8.74
CA PHE A 17 8.39 -2.50 8.01
C PHE A 17 9.79 -2.09 7.56
N THR A 18 9.97 -1.95 6.25
CA THR A 18 11.15 -1.29 5.69
C THR A 18 10.81 0.17 5.39
N VAL A 19 11.61 1.08 5.94
CA VAL A 19 11.58 2.51 5.59
C VAL A 19 12.77 2.77 4.70
N ASP A 20 12.53 2.96 3.40
CA ASP A 20 13.55 3.42 2.47
C ASP A 20 13.34 4.93 2.26
N GLN A 21 14.37 5.74 2.52
CA GLN A 21 14.33 7.20 2.32
C GLN A 21 14.70 7.63 0.90
N GLY A 22 14.85 6.69 -0.03
CA GLY A 22 15.20 6.98 -1.43
C GLY A 22 16.66 7.40 -1.57
N ARG A 23 17.39 6.77 -2.49
CA ARG A 23 18.69 7.30 -2.97
C ARG A 23 18.44 8.16 -4.21
N ASP A 24 19.14 9.29 -4.31
CA ASP A 24 18.94 10.43 -5.24
C ASP A 24 18.97 10.14 -6.76
N LYS A 25 18.94 8.89 -7.24
CA LYS A 25 19.08 8.60 -8.68
C LYS A 25 18.24 7.40 -9.09
N THR A 26 17.00 7.62 -9.56
CA THR A 26 16.51 7.31 -10.93
C THR A 26 14.99 7.47 -11.11
N HIS A 27 14.60 7.91 -12.32
CA HIS A 27 13.36 7.67 -13.09
C HIS A 27 11.97 8.17 -12.63
N CYS A 28 11.73 8.58 -11.38
CA CYS A 28 10.38 8.99 -10.97
C CYS A 28 9.94 10.42 -11.41
N ARG A 29 10.87 11.22 -11.96
CA ARG A 29 10.63 12.62 -12.37
C ARG A 29 9.51 12.74 -13.43
N ASN A 30 9.31 11.72 -14.26
CA ASN A 30 8.23 11.69 -15.26
C ASN A 30 6.83 11.44 -14.65
N VAL A 31 6.75 10.69 -13.55
CA VAL A 31 5.46 10.37 -12.90
C VAL A 31 4.86 11.61 -12.26
N TYR A 32 5.69 12.49 -11.69
CA TYR A 32 5.23 13.73 -11.06
C TYR A 32 4.86 14.83 -12.02
N LEU A 33 5.66 15.06 -13.08
CA LEU A 33 5.28 16.03 -14.10
C LEU A 33 3.95 15.62 -14.75
N THR A 34 3.73 14.33 -14.96
CA THR A 34 2.45 13.80 -15.43
C THR A 34 1.35 13.95 -14.36
N ALA A 35 1.62 13.61 -13.09
CA ALA A 35 0.63 13.72 -12.03
C ALA A 35 0.20 15.16 -11.74
N MET A 36 1.14 16.10 -11.76
CA MET A 36 0.91 17.53 -11.56
C MET A 36 0.26 18.17 -12.79
N ALA A 37 0.72 17.88 -14.01
CA ALA A 37 0.07 18.35 -15.22
C ALA A 37 -1.38 17.83 -15.32
N THR A 38 -1.65 16.58 -14.92
CA THR A 38 -3.01 16.05 -14.88
C THR A 38 -3.84 16.65 -13.74
N TYR A 39 -3.23 16.92 -12.58
CA TYR A 39 -3.93 17.59 -11.47
C TYR A 39 -4.29 19.04 -11.80
N GLU A 40 -3.41 19.76 -12.50
CA GLU A 40 -3.65 21.12 -13.00
C GLU A 40 -4.62 21.16 -14.18
N ALA A 41 -4.65 20.11 -15.01
CA ALA A 41 -5.58 19.98 -16.14
C ALA A 41 -7.00 19.57 -15.74
N PHE A 42 -7.27 19.21 -14.48
CA PHE A 42 -8.61 18.87 -14.01
C PHE A 42 -9.38 20.14 -13.58
N PRO A 43 -10.36 20.64 -14.37
CA PRO A 43 -11.28 21.64 -13.87
C PRO A 43 -12.05 21.05 -12.67
N ARG A 44 -12.29 21.86 -11.63
CA ARG A 44 -12.98 21.52 -10.36
C ARG A 44 -14.42 20.98 -10.49
N ARG A 45 -14.86 20.53 -11.66
CA ARG A 45 -16.22 20.04 -11.94
C ARG A 45 -16.20 18.83 -12.86
N ALA A 46 -15.89 17.65 -12.32
CA ALA A 46 -16.29 16.39 -12.97
C ALA A 46 -16.68 15.38 -11.89
N ARG A 47 -17.98 15.05 -11.81
CA ARG A 47 -18.46 13.92 -11.03
C ARG A 47 -18.08 12.62 -11.77
N PRO A 48 -17.56 11.59 -11.10
CA PRO A 48 -17.24 10.33 -11.75
C PRO A 48 -18.51 9.56 -12.09
N SER A 49 -18.60 9.10 -13.35
CA SER A 49 -19.57 8.10 -13.80
C SER A 49 -19.18 6.72 -13.28
N ARG A 50 -20.18 5.97 -12.79
CA ARG A 50 -20.04 4.57 -12.36
C ARG A 50 -19.95 3.66 -13.59
N GLY A 51 -18.76 3.19 -13.90
CA GLY A 51 -18.50 2.08 -14.81
C GLY A 51 -17.14 1.48 -14.48
N LEU A 52 -17.00 0.15 -14.50
CA LEU A 52 -15.77 -0.56 -14.11
C LEU A 52 -14.53 0.10 -14.74
N GLY A 53 -13.78 0.79 -13.88
CA GLY A 53 -12.86 1.84 -14.27
C GLY A 53 -11.45 1.33 -14.52
N LEU A 54 -11.09 1.16 -15.79
CA LEU A 54 -9.72 1.44 -16.18
C LEU A 54 -9.47 2.93 -15.90
N PRO A 55 -8.35 3.29 -15.25
CA PRO A 55 -8.04 4.69 -15.04
C PRO A 55 -7.99 5.38 -16.40
N ALA A 56 -8.61 6.56 -16.53
CA ALA A 56 -8.54 7.34 -17.76
C ALA A 56 -7.06 7.49 -18.17
N ALA A 57 -6.76 7.27 -19.44
CA ALA A 57 -5.43 7.46 -20.00
C ALA A 57 -4.94 8.87 -19.60
N GLY A 58 -3.79 8.93 -18.92
CA GLY A 58 -3.23 10.18 -18.38
C GLY A 58 -3.50 10.44 -16.89
N SER A 59 -4.27 9.61 -16.17
CA SER A 59 -4.44 9.79 -14.73
C SER A 59 -3.12 9.53 -13.95
N PRO A 60 -2.89 10.21 -12.81
CA PRO A 60 -1.72 9.95 -11.96
C PRO A 60 -1.60 8.48 -11.52
N SER A 61 -2.75 7.83 -11.26
CA SER A 61 -2.79 6.41 -10.90
C SER A 61 -2.31 5.51 -12.03
N ALA A 62 -2.73 5.78 -13.28
CA ALA A 62 -2.28 5.02 -14.44
C ALA A 62 -0.77 5.17 -14.66
N ALA A 63 -0.25 6.40 -14.58
CA ALA A 63 1.18 6.66 -14.73
C ALA A 63 2.01 5.95 -13.64
N LEU A 64 1.53 5.92 -12.40
CA LEU A 64 2.20 5.21 -11.31
C LEU A 64 2.17 3.70 -11.49
N VAL A 65 1.05 3.12 -11.96
CA VAL A 65 0.99 1.67 -12.26
C VAL A 65 1.99 1.32 -13.37
N LEU A 66 2.02 2.09 -14.46
CA LEU A 66 2.99 1.86 -15.54
C LEU A 66 4.43 1.94 -15.04
N ALA A 67 4.77 2.94 -14.21
CA ALA A 67 6.10 3.04 -13.64
C ALA A 67 6.49 1.85 -12.74
N ILE A 68 5.51 1.26 -12.03
CA ILE A 68 5.73 0.06 -11.21
C ILE A 68 5.96 -1.16 -12.11
N ASP A 69 5.19 -1.29 -13.19
CA ASP A 69 5.31 -2.42 -14.13
C ASP A 69 6.62 -2.35 -14.93
N ASP A 70 7.05 -1.15 -15.32
CA ASP A 70 8.27 -0.91 -16.10
C ASP A 70 9.56 -1.01 -15.26
N ASP A 71 9.49 -0.86 -13.94
CA ASP A 71 10.64 -0.91 -13.04
C ASP A 71 10.49 -1.97 -11.93
N PRO A 72 11.03 -3.20 -12.15
CA PRO A 72 11.03 -4.26 -11.15
C PRO A 72 11.72 -3.89 -9.83
N ARG A 73 12.66 -2.94 -9.83
CA ARG A 73 13.33 -2.50 -8.60
C ARG A 73 12.39 -1.64 -7.76
N LEU A 74 11.64 -0.74 -8.41
CA LEU A 74 10.59 0.03 -7.74
C LEU A 74 9.51 -0.90 -7.17
N ALA A 75 9.03 -1.87 -7.96
CA ALA A 75 8.09 -2.87 -7.48
C ALA A 75 8.63 -3.62 -6.24
N HIS A 76 9.92 -3.99 -6.25
CA HIS A 76 10.57 -4.64 -5.13
C HIS A 76 10.61 -3.76 -3.87
N GLN A 77 11.00 -2.49 -3.99
CA GLN A 77 11.05 -1.51 -2.89
C GLN A 77 9.66 -1.26 -2.29
N LEU A 78 8.62 -1.23 -3.13
CA LEU A 78 7.22 -1.11 -2.71
C LEU A 78 6.68 -2.40 -2.04
N GLY A 79 7.50 -3.44 -1.88
CA GLY A 79 7.10 -4.70 -1.27
C GLY A 79 6.15 -5.53 -2.12
N LEU A 80 6.07 -5.25 -3.42
CA LEU A 80 5.23 -5.94 -4.39
C LEU A 80 5.97 -7.13 -4.99
N ARG A 81 5.25 -8.14 -5.45
CA ARG A 81 5.82 -9.32 -6.11
C ARG A 81 5.03 -9.71 -7.34
N ALA A 82 5.68 -10.44 -8.26
CA ALA A 82 5.00 -11.12 -9.35
C ALA A 82 4.42 -12.48 -8.90
N ALA A 83 5.03 -13.10 -7.88
CA ALA A 83 4.59 -14.34 -7.27
C ALA A 83 5.00 -14.38 -5.79
N VAL A 84 4.23 -15.12 -4.98
CA VAL A 84 4.54 -15.39 -3.56
C VAL A 84 4.72 -16.90 -3.41
N PRO A 85 5.88 -17.39 -2.92
CA PRO A 85 6.09 -18.83 -2.70
C PRO A 85 5.03 -19.41 -1.77
N GLY A 86 4.36 -20.49 -2.20
CA GLY A 86 3.25 -21.10 -1.44
C GLY A 86 1.99 -20.24 -1.36
N GLY A 87 1.99 -19.04 -1.95
CA GLY A 87 0.83 -18.19 -2.11
C GLY A 87 -0.05 -18.65 -3.26
N GLY A 88 -1.35 -18.41 -3.16
CA GLY A 88 -2.31 -18.60 -4.23
C GLY A 88 -2.31 -17.43 -5.22
N VAL A 89 -3.48 -17.11 -5.76
CA VAL A 89 -3.64 -16.06 -6.77
C VAL A 89 -3.25 -14.70 -6.19
N LEU A 90 -2.27 -14.05 -6.81
CA LEU A 90 -1.82 -12.70 -6.50
C LEU A 90 -2.55 -11.70 -7.40
N SER A 91 -3.04 -10.61 -6.84
CA SER A 91 -3.59 -9.50 -7.62
C SER A 91 -2.47 -8.71 -8.29
N ALA A 92 -2.77 -8.05 -9.40
CA ALA A 92 -1.94 -6.96 -9.88
C ALA A 92 -1.81 -5.87 -8.77
N PRO A 93 -0.71 -5.11 -8.74
CA PRO A 93 -0.62 -3.91 -7.91
C PRO A 93 -1.77 -2.95 -8.21
N GLN A 94 -2.33 -2.34 -7.16
CA GLN A 94 -3.42 -1.38 -7.28
C GLN A 94 -3.07 -0.11 -6.52
N VAL A 95 -3.16 1.03 -7.19
CA VAL A 95 -3.11 2.34 -6.54
C VAL A 95 -4.45 2.59 -5.85
N ALA A 96 -4.49 2.41 -4.54
CA ALA A 96 -5.68 2.56 -3.71
C ALA A 96 -6.04 4.04 -3.50
N SER A 97 -5.04 4.91 -3.38
CA SER A 97 -5.25 6.35 -3.28
C SER A 97 -4.02 7.14 -3.74
N ILE A 98 -4.23 8.36 -4.21
CA ILE A 98 -3.21 9.40 -4.41
C ILE A 98 -3.74 10.67 -3.80
N ARG A 99 -2.97 11.29 -2.90
CA ARG A 99 -3.36 12.49 -2.15
C ARG A 99 -2.23 13.50 -2.14
N PRO A 100 -2.44 14.72 -2.63
CA PRO A 100 -1.50 15.80 -2.35
C PRO A 100 -1.58 16.16 -0.86
N THR A 101 -0.44 16.52 -0.29
CA THR A 101 -0.33 17.02 1.07
C THR A 101 0.47 18.32 1.07
N LEU A 102 0.00 19.25 1.88
CA LEU A 102 0.60 20.56 2.07
C LEU A 102 0.88 20.72 3.56
N ARG A 103 2.14 20.95 3.92
CA ARG A 103 2.54 21.19 5.31
C ARG A 103 3.25 22.52 5.41
N VAL A 104 2.90 23.29 6.43
CA VAL A 104 3.62 24.52 6.77
C VAL A 104 4.50 24.21 7.98
N GLY A 105 5.81 24.20 7.75
CA GLY A 105 6.80 23.98 8.79
C GLY A 105 7.05 25.23 9.64
N PRO A 106 7.71 25.07 10.80
CA PRO A 106 8.19 26.20 11.59
C PRO A 106 9.05 27.15 10.74
N GLY A 107 8.77 28.45 10.79
CA GLY A 107 9.44 29.45 9.95
C GLY A 107 8.79 29.69 8.58
N GLY A 108 7.62 29.11 8.31
CA GLY A 108 6.82 29.42 7.11
C GLY A 108 7.27 28.66 5.86
N TYR A 109 8.18 27.69 5.97
CA TYR A 109 8.50 26.78 4.87
C TYR A 109 7.28 25.96 4.50
N ILE A 110 7.02 25.83 3.19
CA ILE A 110 5.91 25.07 2.65
C ILE A 110 6.46 23.79 2.02
N ASP A 111 6.04 22.65 2.53
CA ASP A 111 6.32 21.32 2.00
C ASP A 111 5.13 20.82 1.19
N PHE A 112 5.38 20.51 -0.08
CA PHE A 112 4.43 19.86 -0.98
C PHE A 112 4.90 18.44 -1.23
N SER A 113 4.06 17.47 -0.87
CA SER A 113 4.35 16.06 -1.08
C SER A 113 3.11 15.34 -1.61
N ILE A 114 3.30 14.35 -2.48
CA ILE A 114 2.24 13.45 -2.93
C ILE A 114 2.37 12.14 -2.15
N ILE A 115 1.27 11.69 -1.54
CA ILE A 115 1.19 10.40 -0.87
C ILE A 115 0.36 9.46 -1.73
N ALA A 116 0.95 8.36 -2.18
CA ALA A 116 0.27 7.28 -2.87
C ALA A 116 0.20 6.04 -1.99
N GLU A 117 -0.96 5.41 -1.91
CA GLU A 117 -1.12 4.10 -1.30
C GLU A 117 -1.24 3.06 -2.42
N ILE A 118 -0.30 2.13 -2.45
CA ILE A 118 -0.26 1.02 -3.40
C ILE A 118 -0.49 -0.25 -2.62
N THR A 119 -1.38 -1.11 -3.10
CA THR A 119 -1.70 -2.36 -2.43
C THR A 119 -1.69 -3.55 -3.39
N GLN A 120 -1.33 -4.69 -2.84
CA GLN A 120 -1.38 -5.98 -3.52
C GLN A 120 -2.01 -6.98 -2.56
N THR A 121 -2.76 -7.94 -3.10
CA THR A 121 -3.41 -8.98 -2.31
C THR A 121 -3.04 -10.35 -2.84
N CYS A 122 -2.84 -11.31 -1.94
CA CYS A 122 -2.75 -12.72 -2.28
C CYS A 122 -3.77 -13.51 -1.48
N ASP A 123 -4.35 -14.54 -2.10
CA ASP A 123 -5.09 -15.55 -1.36
C ASP A 123 -4.10 -16.62 -0.88
N ILE A 124 -4.09 -16.95 0.41
CA ILE A 124 -3.21 -17.94 1.05
C ILE A 124 -4.03 -19.15 1.46
N ALA A 125 -3.55 -20.34 1.12
CA ALA A 125 -4.18 -21.59 1.53
C ALA A 125 -4.03 -21.79 3.05
N MET A 126 -5.15 -22.09 3.70
CA MET A 126 -5.26 -22.24 5.15
C MET A 126 -6.09 -23.49 5.45
N GLY A 127 -5.47 -24.68 5.39
CA GLY A 127 -6.08 -25.97 5.78
C GLY A 127 -7.48 -26.25 5.22
N GLN A 128 -8.51 -25.67 5.85
CA GLN A 128 -9.93 -25.80 5.51
C GLN A 128 -10.48 -24.67 4.61
N GLY A 129 -9.70 -23.65 4.23
CA GLY A 129 -10.13 -22.58 3.33
C GLY A 129 -8.99 -21.67 2.88
N THR A 130 -9.31 -20.50 2.32
CA THR A 130 -8.33 -19.48 1.96
C THR A 130 -8.51 -18.20 2.77
N MET A 131 -7.38 -17.54 3.05
CA MET A 131 -7.31 -16.22 3.67
C MET A 131 -6.82 -15.22 2.63
N ARG A 132 -7.36 -14.00 2.64
CA ARG A 132 -6.80 -12.90 1.85
C ARG A 132 -5.79 -12.12 2.68
N HIS A 133 -4.54 -12.13 2.25
CA HIS A 133 -3.47 -11.32 2.81
C HIS A 133 -3.23 -10.08 1.94
N ARG A 134 -2.83 -8.98 2.59
CA ARG A 134 -2.60 -7.69 1.95
C ARG A 134 -1.21 -7.17 2.28
N GLY A 135 -0.53 -6.73 1.24
CA GLY A 135 0.73 -5.99 1.29
C GLY A 135 0.66 -4.75 0.41
N GLY A 136 1.83 -4.15 0.19
CA GLY A 136 1.99 -2.96 -0.62
C GLY A 136 2.83 -1.90 0.07
N ALA A 137 2.61 -0.63 -0.25
CA ALA A 137 3.38 0.46 0.31
C ALA A 137 2.61 1.78 0.37
N THR A 138 3.05 2.63 1.29
CA THR A 138 2.82 4.08 1.20
C THR A 138 4.06 4.71 0.60
N LEU A 139 3.90 5.33 -0.57
CA LEU A 139 4.93 6.06 -1.30
C LEU A 139 4.72 7.56 -1.08
N ILE A 140 5.75 8.25 -0.61
CA ILE A 140 5.76 9.70 -0.46
C ILE A 140 6.73 10.25 -1.51
N LEU A 141 6.20 11.07 -2.42
CA LEU A 141 6.94 11.79 -3.43
C LEU A 141 7.08 13.25 -2.99
N ASP A 142 8.26 13.83 -3.18
CA ASP A 142 8.46 15.27 -3.01
C ASP A 142 7.83 16.09 -4.15
N ALA A 143 7.98 17.41 -4.07
CA ALA A 143 7.54 18.37 -5.09
C ALA A 143 8.28 18.28 -6.43
N THR A 144 9.16 17.31 -6.63
CA THR A 144 9.80 17.01 -7.92
C THR A 144 9.38 15.65 -8.48
N GLY A 145 8.65 14.87 -7.68
CA GLY A 145 8.31 13.49 -7.99
C GLY A 145 9.31 12.47 -7.57
N THR A 146 10.32 12.86 -6.82
CA THR A 146 11.33 11.93 -6.35
C THR A 146 10.78 11.23 -5.10
N PRO A 147 10.89 9.90 -4.99
CA PRO A 147 10.56 9.18 -3.76
C PRO A 147 11.39 9.74 -2.60
N ALA A 148 10.71 10.41 -1.67
CA ALA A 148 11.29 10.90 -0.43
C ALA A 148 11.20 9.85 0.68
N MET A 149 10.19 8.98 0.62
CA MET A 149 10.01 7.90 1.58
C MET A 149 9.12 6.78 1.00
N ILE A 150 9.50 5.54 1.27
CA ILE A 150 8.69 4.35 1.04
C ILE A 150 8.52 3.64 2.37
N VAL A 151 7.26 3.44 2.78
CA VAL A 151 6.90 2.58 3.91
C VAL A 151 6.21 1.36 3.32
N SER A 152 6.91 0.24 3.24
CA SER A 152 6.40 -0.97 2.60
C SER A 152 6.07 -2.09 3.59
N GLN A 153 5.01 -2.81 3.26
CA GLN A 153 4.54 -4.03 3.88
C GLN A 153 4.63 -5.13 2.82
N ARG A 154 5.75 -5.83 2.81
CA ARG A 154 6.01 -6.91 1.85
C ARG A 154 4.89 -7.95 1.84
N ILE A 155 4.40 -8.28 0.65
CA ILE A 155 3.36 -9.31 0.44
C ILE A 155 3.88 -10.74 0.69
N ASP A 156 5.21 -10.92 0.66
CA ASP A 156 5.91 -12.20 0.82
C ASP A 156 6.66 -12.31 2.17
N ASN A 157 6.33 -11.48 3.15
CA ASN A 157 6.97 -11.55 4.47
C ASN A 157 6.50 -12.80 5.23
N GLY A 158 7.33 -13.84 5.29
CA GLY A 158 7.04 -15.11 5.96
C GLY A 158 6.57 -14.97 7.40
N HIS A 159 7.22 -14.11 8.20
CA HIS A 159 6.85 -13.89 9.60
C HIS A 159 5.43 -13.31 9.72
N ARG A 160 5.06 -12.33 8.87
CA ARG A 160 3.70 -11.79 8.85
C ARG A 160 2.67 -12.82 8.40
N LEU A 161 3.00 -13.61 7.38
CA LEU A 161 2.13 -14.67 6.87
C LEU A 161 1.85 -15.73 7.95
N GLU A 162 2.88 -16.15 8.67
CA GLU A 162 2.79 -17.09 9.78
C GLU A 162 1.99 -16.51 10.96
N ALA A 163 2.27 -15.27 11.36
CA ALA A 163 1.55 -14.60 12.44
C ALA A 163 0.06 -14.42 12.13
N GLU A 164 -0.28 -14.06 10.89
CA GLU A 164 -1.67 -13.92 10.45
C GLU A 164 -2.37 -15.29 10.39
N ALA A 165 -1.68 -16.33 9.91
CA ALA A 165 -2.18 -17.70 9.92
C ALA A 165 -2.43 -18.21 11.35
N ASP A 166 -1.50 -17.96 12.28
CA ASP A 166 -1.66 -18.27 13.71
C ASP A 166 -2.86 -17.56 14.33
N TYR A 167 -2.99 -16.26 14.07
CA TYR A 167 -4.12 -15.47 14.55
C TYR A 167 -5.45 -16.02 14.03
N LEU A 168 -5.54 -16.33 12.74
CA LEU A 168 -6.76 -16.88 12.16
C LEU A 168 -7.09 -18.29 12.67
N ARG A 169 -6.09 -19.16 12.89
CA ARG A 169 -6.31 -20.46 13.52
C ARG A 169 -6.93 -20.31 14.92
N LYS A 170 -6.41 -19.37 15.72
CA LYS A 170 -6.96 -19.04 17.05
C LYS A 170 -8.35 -18.39 16.95
N ALA A 171 -8.60 -17.57 15.93
CA ALA A 171 -9.92 -16.97 15.72
C ALA A 171 -10.96 -18.02 15.30
N LEU A 172 -10.58 -18.98 14.45
CA LEU A 172 -11.42 -20.09 14.03
C LEU A 172 -11.78 -21.00 15.21
N SER A 173 -10.81 -21.36 16.06
CA SER A 173 -11.07 -22.19 17.25
C SER A 173 -11.97 -21.49 18.29
N ARG A 174 -11.96 -20.16 18.31
CA ARG A 174 -12.86 -19.33 19.13
C ARG A 174 -14.23 -19.06 18.48
N GLY A 175 -14.50 -19.59 17.28
CA GLY A 175 -15.74 -19.35 16.55
C GLY A 175 -15.90 -17.91 16.04
N GLN A 176 -14.83 -17.11 15.99
CA GLN A 176 -14.83 -15.72 15.52
C GLN A 176 -14.76 -15.61 14.00
N MET A 177 -14.28 -16.66 13.35
CA MET A 177 -14.18 -16.81 11.91
C MET A 177 -14.96 -18.05 11.50
N VAL A 178 -15.51 -18.04 10.29
CA VAL A 178 -16.20 -19.18 9.67
C VAL A 178 -15.78 -19.31 8.21
N ILE A 179 -15.82 -20.52 7.67
CA ILE A 179 -15.56 -20.76 6.25
C ILE A 179 -16.87 -20.58 5.48
N ARG A 180 -16.87 -19.69 4.49
CA ARG A 180 -17.99 -19.50 3.57
C ARG A 180 -17.48 -19.48 2.14
N HIS A 181 -18.01 -20.35 1.29
CA HIS A 181 -17.57 -20.49 -0.11
C HIS A 181 -16.05 -20.68 -0.23
N GLY A 182 -15.47 -21.53 0.64
CA GLY A 182 -14.03 -21.79 0.67
C GLY A 182 -13.15 -20.67 1.21
N ARG A 183 -13.72 -19.54 1.66
CA ARG A 183 -12.98 -18.41 2.24
C ARG A 183 -13.23 -18.25 3.72
N LEU A 184 -12.19 -17.93 4.47
CA LEU A 184 -12.32 -17.52 5.86
C LEU A 184 -12.90 -16.10 5.92
N VAL A 185 -14.03 -15.95 6.61
CA VAL A 185 -14.68 -14.65 6.83
C VAL A 185 -15.07 -14.49 8.30
N PRO A 186 -15.15 -13.25 8.82
CA PRO A 186 -15.63 -13.02 10.18
C PRO A 186 -17.05 -13.57 10.38
N GLU A 187 -17.27 -14.24 11.51
CA GLU A 187 -18.59 -14.67 11.96
C GLU A 187 -19.46 -13.41 12.18
N ARG A 188 -20.75 -13.50 11.84
CA ARG A 188 -21.65 -12.32 11.79
C ARG A 188 -21.86 -11.71 13.17
N GLY A 189 -22.05 -12.54 14.20
CA GLY A 189 -22.14 -12.13 15.59
C GLY A 189 -20.85 -11.47 16.08
N HIS A 190 -19.69 -12.06 15.78
CA HIS A 190 -18.39 -11.49 16.12
C HIS A 190 -18.15 -10.12 15.44
N ARG A 191 -18.48 -9.99 14.16
CA ARG A 191 -18.39 -8.72 13.42
C ARG A 191 -19.25 -7.63 14.07
N ARG A 192 -20.46 -7.97 14.52
CA ARG A 192 -21.33 -7.02 15.22
C ARG A 192 -20.73 -6.59 16.55
N ALA A 193 -20.09 -7.48 17.30
CA ALA A 193 -19.45 -7.15 18.56
C ALA A 193 -18.30 -6.14 18.38
N ILE A 194 -17.51 -6.25 17.30
CA ILE A 194 -16.43 -5.30 17.00
C ILE A 194 -16.97 -3.93 16.56
N CYS A 195 -18.04 -3.91 15.76
CA CYS A 195 -18.59 -2.68 15.19
C CYS A 195 -19.69 -2.03 16.05
N ALA A 196 -20.13 -2.68 17.13
CA ALA A 196 -21.12 -2.08 18.01
C ALA A 196 -20.51 -0.86 18.70
N PRO A 197 -21.21 0.29 18.76
CA PRO A 197 -20.77 1.38 19.60
C PRO A 197 -20.63 0.84 21.03
N HIS A 198 -19.50 1.13 21.67
CA HIS A 198 -19.37 0.87 23.11
C HIS A 198 -20.48 1.65 23.79
N ALA A 199 -21.52 0.94 24.26
CA ALA A 199 -22.56 1.54 25.08
C ALA A 199 -21.90 1.93 26.40
N GLY A 200 -21.49 3.20 26.49
CA GLY A 200 -21.10 3.88 27.73
C GLY A 200 -22.32 4.50 28.39
#